data_AF-A0A820QNU4-F1
#
_entry.id   AF-A0A820QNU4-F1
#
_cell.length_a   1.000
_cell.length_b   1.000
_cell.length_c   1.000
_cell.angle_alpha   90.00
_cell.angle_beta   90.00
_cell.angle_gamma   90.00
#
_symmetry.space_group_name_H-M   'P 1'
#
loop_
_entity.id
_entity.type
_entity.pdbx_description
1 polymer ?
#
loop_
_entity_poly.entity_id
_entity_poly.type
_entity_poly.pdbx_seq_one_letter_code
_entity_poly.pdbx_strand_id
1 'polypeptide(L)'
;VTLAGVFISETLFCSNWALTSDMLMYIVIPSRRATASAIQIFIMHLLGDASSPYIVGVIANYFQKGSEDNYVQWSSLRNALLLTPMVAIVGGICFLIAAIFIVQDRREAEIGIE
;
A
#
# COMPACT_ATOMS: atom_id res chain seq x y z
N VAL A 1 17.15 13.29 4.20
CA VAL A 1 16.25 12.94 3.08
C VAL A 1 15.66 14.25 2.58
N THR A 2 16.05 14.70 1.40
CA THR A 2 15.66 16.00 0.85
C THR A 2 14.17 16.01 0.50
N LEU A 3 13.48 17.14 0.66
CA LEU A 3 12.06 17.31 0.30
C LEU A 3 11.76 16.88 -1.14
N ALA A 4 12.73 17.07 -2.04
CA ALA A 4 12.66 16.59 -3.42
C ALA A 4 12.49 15.06 -3.51
N GLY A 5 13.17 14.29 -2.67
CA GLY A 5 13.04 12.83 -2.63
C GLY A 5 11.66 12.38 -2.14
N VAL A 6 11.10 13.08 -1.14
CA VAL A 6 9.74 12.82 -0.66
C VAL A 6 8.72 13.14 -1.75
N PHE A 7 8.86 14.29 -2.43
CA PHE A 7 7.98 14.70 -3.52
C PHE A 7 8.00 13.69 -4.69
N ILE A 8 9.19 13.26 -5.12
CA ILE A 8 9.34 12.27 -6.20
C ILE A 8 8.72 10.94 -5.78
N SER A 9 8.99 10.48 -4.55
CA SER A 9 8.44 9.23 -4.03
C SER A 9 6.92 9.25 -4.00
N GLU A 10 6.30 10.32 -3.48
CA GLU A 10 4.85 10.45 -3.41
C GLU A 10 4.23 10.50 -4.82
N THR A 11 4.84 11.27 -5.73
CA THR A 11 4.36 11.38 -7.12
C THR A 11 4.37 10.02 -7.83
N LEU A 12 5.46 9.25 -7.69
CA LEU A 12 5.55 7.90 -8.25
C LEU A 12 4.55 6.95 -7.59
N PHE A 13 4.32 7.08 -6.28
CA PHE A 13 3.33 6.26 -5.57
C PHE A 13 1.91 6.57 -6.05
N CYS A 14 1.52 7.84 -6.18
CA CYS A 14 0.22 8.25 -6.72
C CYS A 14 0.01 7.75 -8.16
N SER A 15 1.06 7.69 -8.98
CA SER A 15 0.97 7.20 -10.37
C SER A 15 0.57 5.73 -10.46
N ASN A 16 0.93 4.91 -9.46
CA ASN A 16 0.59 3.48 -9.42
C ASN A 16 -0.90 3.22 -9.20
N TRP A 17 -1.64 4.22 -8.72
CA TRP A 17 -3.07 4.08 -8.46
C TRP A 17 -3.86 3.80 -9.74
N ALA A 18 -3.56 4.53 -10.81
CA ALA A 18 -4.16 4.31 -12.13
C ALA A 18 -3.80 2.93 -12.71
N LEU A 19 -2.52 2.54 -12.60
CA LEU A 19 -2.04 1.24 -13.08
C LEU A 19 -2.73 0.07 -12.36
N THR A 20 -2.85 0.13 -11.04
CA THR A 20 -3.49 -0.94 -10.26
C THR A 20 -4.97 -1.09 -10.66
N SER A 21 -5.66 0.03 -10.91
CA SER A 21 -7.05 0.00 -11.39
C SER A 21 -7.17 -0.64 -12.77
N ASP A 22 -6.25 -0.33 -13.70
CA ASP A 22 -6.24 -0.92 -15.04
C ASP A 22 -5.95 -2.42 -15.00
N MET A 23 -4.98 -2.84 -14.20
CA MET A 23 -4.64 -4.26 -14.00
C MET A 23 -5.84 -5.07 -13.48
N LEU A 24 -6.59 -4.52 -12.52
CA LEU A 24 -7.79 -5.18 -12.01
C LEU A 24 -8.85 -5.36 -13.10
N MET A 25 -9.11 -4.31 -13.90
CA MET A 25 -10.10 -4.40 -14.98
C MET A 25 -9.65 -5.33 -16.10
N TYR A 26 -8.34 -5.48 -16.31
CA TYR A 26 -7.77 -6.39 -17.29
C TYR A 26 -8.03 -7.87 -16.96
N ILE A 27 -7.93 -8.26 -15.68
CA ILE A 27 -8.12 -9.66 -15.25
C ILE A 27 -9.56 -10.01 -14.87
N VAL A 28 -10.42 -9.03 -14.59
CA VAL A 28 -11.80 -9.27 -14.15
C VAL A 28 -12.81 -9.12 -15.28
N ILE A 29 -13.72 -10.09 -15.39
CA ILE A 29 -14.83 -10.08 -16.36
C ILE A 29 -15.79 -8.91 -16.13
N PRO A 30 -16.36 -8.31 -17.20
CA PRO A 30 -17.14 -7.07 -17.11
C PRO A 30 -18.27 -7.08 -16.06
N SER A 31 -18.99 -8.19 -15.92
CA SER A 31 -20.12 -8.33 -14.98
C SER A 31 -19.72 -8.28 -13.50
N ARG A 32 -18.44 -8.49 -13.17
CA ARG A 32 -17.94 -8.55 -11.77
C ARG A 32 -16.97 -7.43 -11.41
N ARG A 33 -16.60 -6.56 -12.37
CA ARG A 33 -15.60 -5.49 -12.16
C ARG A 33 -15.96 -4.55 -11.03
N ALA A 34 -17.23 -4.15 -10.90
CA ALA A 34 -17.67 -3.24 -9.84
C ALA A 34 -17.38 -3.79 -8.44
N THR A 35 -17.71 -5.07 -8.20
CA THR A 35 -17.44 -5.74 -6.93
C THR A 35 -15.94 -5.90 -6.69
N ALA A 36 -15.17 -6.27 -7.71
CA ALA A 36 -13.72 -6.40 -7.59
C ALA A 36 -13.05 -5.07 -7.23
N SER A 37 -13.44 -3.97 -7.88
CA SER A 37 -12.94 -2.63 -7.56
C SER A 37 -13.33 -2.19 -6.16
N ALA A 38 -14.57 -2.48 -5.73
CA ALA A 38 -15.01 -2.17 -4.37
C ALA A 38 -14.20 -2.94 -3.32
N ILE A 39 -13.93 -4.23 -3.53
CA ILE A 39 -13.09 -5.03 -2.64
C ILE A 39 -11.67 -4.48 -2.60
N GLN A 40 -11.08 -4.14 -3.75
CA GLN A 40 -9.73 -3.56 -3.80
C GLN A 40 -9.65 -2.27 -2.98
N ILE A 41 -10.59 -1.34 -3.17
CA ILE A 41 -10.64 -0.07 -2.43
C ILE A 41 -10.87 -0.32 -0.94
N PHE A 42 -11.78 -1.23 -0.59
CA PHE A 42 -12.07 -1.58 0.79
C PHE A 42 -10.85 -2.13 1.53
N ILE A 43 -10.13 -3.08 0.93
CA ILE A 43 -8.91 -3.64 1.52
C ILE A 43 -7.85 -2.55 1.69
N MET A 44 -7.68 -1.67 0.70
CA MET A 44 -6.73 -0.56 0.75
C MET A 44 -7.05 0.42 1.89
N HIS A 45 -8.32 0.79 2.08
CA HIS A 45 -8.71 1.71 3.16
C HIS A 45 -8.64 1.04 4.53
N LEU A 46 -9.09 -0.22 4.63
CA LEU A 46 -9.10 -0.95 5.90
C LEU A 46 -7.68 -1.17 6.41
N LEU A 47 -6.78 -1.66 5.55
CA LEU A 47 -5.42 -2.01 5.95
C LEU A 47 -4.45 -0.84 5.81
N GLY A 48 -4.63 0.04 4.84
CA GLY A 48 -3.81 1.23 4.68
C GLY A 48 -4.28 2.33 5.64
N ASP A 49 -5.31 3.07 5.24
CA ASP A 49 -5.66 4.35 5.86
C ASP A 49 -6.16 4.22 7.30
N ALA A 50 -6.98 3.20 7.59
CA ALA A 50 -7.54 3.01 8.92
C ALA A 50 -6.55 2.35 9.89
N SER A 51 -5.76 1.38 9.44
CA SER A 51 -4.89 0.61 10.33
C SER A 51 -3.49 1.21 10.51
N SER A 52 -2.95 1.91 9.50
CA SER A 52 -1.57 2.41 9.55
C SER A 52 -1.27 3.42 10.67
N PRO A 53 -2.16 4.39 11.03
CA PRO A 53 -1.86 5.32 12.11
C PRO A 53 -1.76 4.61 13.46
N TYR A 54 -2.58 3.58 13.66
CA TYR A 54 -2.55 2.75 14.87
C TYR A 54 -1.21 1.99 14.98
N ILE A 55 -0.78 1.34 13.89
CA ILE A 55 0.49 0.59 13.86
C ILE A 55 1.68 1.53 14.15
N VAL A 56 1.74 2.68 13.49
CA VAL A 56 2.79 3.69 13.71
C VAL A 56 2.77 4.17 15.16
N GLY A 57 1.59 4.44 15.73
CA GLY A 57 1.44 4.87 17.11
C GLY A 57 1.94 3.84 18.13
N VAL A 58 1.60 2.55 17.94
CA VAL A 58 2.09 1.47 18.81
C VAL A 58 3.62 1.36 18.76
N ILE A 59 4.21 1.47 17.57
CA ILE A 59 5.67 1.41 17.41
C ILE A 59 6.35 2.65 18.01
N ALA A 60 5.76 3.84 17.84
CA ALA A 60 6.26 5.06 18.47
C ALA A 60 6.24 4.94 20.00
N ASN A 61 5.15 4.42 20.58
CA ASN A 61 5.04 4.19 22.02
C ASN A 61 6.08 3.17 22.53
N TYR A 62 6.37 2.14 21.74
CA TYR A 62 7.41 1.16 22.05
C TYR A 62 8.80 1.80 22.12
N PHE A 63 9.13 2.70 21.18
CA PHE A 63 10.40 3.43 21.21
C PHE A 63 10.48 4.49 22.32
N GLN A 64 9.34 5.09 22.67
CA GLN A 64 9.25 6.11 23.72
C GLN A 64 9.51 5.56 25.12
N LYS A 65 9.24 4.26 25.37
CA LYS A 65 9.43 3.57 26.66
C LYS A 65 8.82 4.31 27.86
N GLY A 66 7.72 5.05 27.65
CA GLY A 66 7.05 5.82 28.70
C GLY A 66 7.74 7.12 29.11
N SER A 67 8.75 7.59 28.37
CA SER A 67 9.38 8.90 28.62
C SER A 67 8.46 10.05 28.23
N GLU A 68 8.30 11.05 29.09
CA GLU A 68 7.55 12.28 28.80
C GLU A 68 8.42 13.38 28.16
N ASP A 69 9.69 13.12 27.89
CA ASP A 69 10.58 14.08 27.24
C ASP A 69 10.16 14.32 25.78
N ASN A 70 9.92 15.59 25.45
CA ASN A 70 9.58 16.06 24.10
C ASN A 70 10.60 15.60 23.05
N TYR A 71 11.89 15.55 23.40
CA TYR A 71 12.92 15.08 22.47
C TYR A 71 12.77 13.59 22.17
N VAL A 72 12.47 12.78 23.19
CA VAL A 72 12.27 11.33 23.05
C VAL A 72 10.99 11.03 22.27
N GLN A 73 9.92 11.79 22.51
CA GLN A 73 8.67 11.69 21.73
C GLN A 73 8.90 11.96 20.25
N TRP A 74 9.57 13.07 19.93
CA TRP A 74 9.90 13.43 18.55
C TRP A 74 10.76 12.35 17.87
N SER A 75 11.82 11.89 18.55
CA SER A 75 12.73 10.88 18.00
C SER A 75 12.03 9.53 17.79
N SER A 76 11.16 9.13 18.72
CA SER A 76 10.40 7.88 18.65
C SER A 76 9.40 7.88 17.50
N LEU A 77 8.65 8.97 17.33
CA LEU A 77 7.72 9.11 16.20
C LEU A 77 8.45 9.15 14.86
N ARG A 78 9.56 9.90 14.78
CA ARG A 78 10.42 9.94 13.58
C ARG A 78 10.88 8.54 13.19
N ASN A 79 11.34 7.74 14.15
CA ASN A 79 11.80 6.38 13.89
C ASN A 79 10.64 5.44 13.51
N ALA A 80 9.47 5.59 14.14
CA ALA A 80 8.27 4.82 13.78
C ALA A 80 7.82 5.11 12.34
N LEU A 81 7.88 6.37 11.89
CA LEU A 81 7.52 6.76 10.51
C LEU A 81 8.48 6.21 9.46
N LEU A 82 9.72 5.82 9.82
CA LEU A 82 10.62 5.13 8.90
C LEU A 82 10.17 3.71 8.54
N LEU A 83 9.19 3.15 9.28
CA LEU A 83 8.54 1.89 8.89
C LEU A 83 7.75 2.02 7.59
N THR A 84 7.10 3.17 7.36
CA THR A 84 6.23 3.40 6.20
C THR A 84 6.92 3.08 4.86
N PRO A 85 8.11 3.61 4.54
CA PRO A 85 8.81 3.25 3.31
C PRO A 85 9.25 1.78 3.26
N MET A 86 9.49 1.11 4.39
CA MET A 86 9.82 -0.32 4.40
C MET A 86 8.65 -1.18 3.94
N VAL A 87 7.44 -0.86 4.42
CA VAL A 87 6.20 -1.54 3.99
C VAL A 87 5.91 -1.25 2.53
N ALA A 88 6.19 -0.03 2.05
CA ALA A 88 6.04 0.32 0.64
C ALA A 88 6.96 -0.51 -0.28
N ILE A 89 8.19 -0.82 0.14
CA ILE A 89 9.09 -1.72 -0.63
C ILE A 89 8.48 -3.12 -0.75
N VAL A 90 7.94 -3.67 0.34
CA VAL A 90 7.26 -4.97 0.32
C VAL A 90 6.05 -4.92 -0.62
N GLY A 91 5.24 -3.87 -0.54
CA GLY A 91 4.12 -3.63 -1.46
C GLY A 91 4.57 -3.55 -2.93
N GLY A 92 5.69 -2.88 -3.21
CA GLY A 92 6.29 -2.82 -4.54
C GLY A 92 6.73 -4.18 -5.07
N ILE A 93 7.31 -5.03 -4.22
CA ILE A 93 7.68 -6.41 -4.60
C ILE A 93 6.41 -7.22 -4.93
N CYS A 94 5.37 -7.14 -4.08
CA CYS A 94 4.10 -7.81 -4.34
C CYS A 94 3.44 -7.32 -5.64
N PHE A 95 3.52 -6.02 -5.93
CA PHE A 95 3.03 -5.43 -7.17
C PHE A 95 3.76 -5.98 -8.39
N LEU A 96 5.09 -6.09 -8.34
CA LEU A 96 5.89 -6.68 -9.41
C LEU A 96 5.54 -8.15 -9.65
N ILE A 97 5.34 -8.92 -8.58
CA ILE A 97 4.88 -10.31 -8.68
C ILE A 97 3.52 -10.36 -9.39
N ALA A 98 2.54 -9.55 -8.96
CA ALA A 98 1.24 -9.48 -9.61
C ALA A 98 1.34 -9.10 -11.10
N ALA A 99 2.25 -8.18 -11.45
CA ALA A 99 2.49 -7.79 -12.83
C ALA A 99 3.06 -8.93 -13.71
N ILE A 100 3.85 -9.84 -13.15
CA ILE A 100 4.39 -10.98 -13.89
C ILE A 100 3.28 -12.00 -14.21
N PHE A 101 2.35 -12.22 -13.28
CA PHE A 101 1.28 -13.22 -13.44
C PHE A 101 0.04 -12.72 -14.17
N ILE A 102 -0.08 -11.42 -14.44
CA ILE A 102 -1.29 -10.79 -14.99
C ILE A 102 -1.82 -11.43 -16.29
N VAL A 103 -0.93 -11.86 -17.20
CA VAL A 103 -1.34 -12.47 -18.47
C VAL A 103 -1.93 -13.87 -18.25
N GLN A 104 -1.35 -14.63 -17.32
CA GLN A 104 -1.85 -15.94 -16.96
C GLN A 104 -3.21 -15.83 -16.25
N ASP A 105 -3.32 -14.93 -15.27
CA ASP A 105 -4.55 -14.69 -14.51
C ASP A 105 -5.71 -14.30 -15.44
N ARG A 106 -5.44 -13.44 -16.44
CA ARG A 106 -6.44 -13.09 -17.45
C ARG A 106 -6.88 -14.31 -18.26
N ARG A 107 -5.95 -15.13 -18.73
CA ARG A 107 -6.29 -16.32 -19.53
C ARG A 107 -7.17 -17.30 -18.74
N GLU A 108 -6.84 -17.53 -17.47
CA GLU A 108 -7.63 -18.40 -16.61
C GLU A 108 -9.03 -17.82 -16.33
N ALA A 109 -9.12 -16.50 -16.16
CA ALA A 109 -10.40 -15.81 -16.03
C ALA A 109 -11.27 -15.91 -17.29
N GLU A 110 -10.67 -15.96 -18.50
CA GLU A 110 -11.38 -16.14 -19.77
C GLU A 110 -11.86 -17.60 -19.95
N ILE A 111 -11.01 -18.60 -19.66
CA ILE A 111 -11.36 -20.03 -19.75
C ILE A 111 -12.51 -20.38 -18.79
N GLY A 112 -12.53 -19.82 -17.58
CA GLY A 112 -13.60 -20.09 -16.61
C GLY A 112 -14.99 -19.54 -16.98
N ILE A 113 -15.12 -18.87 -18.13
CA ILE A 113 -16.40 -18.38 -18.67
C ILE A 113 -16.99 -19.37 -19.69
N GLU A 114 -16.16 -20.16 -20.37
CA GLU A 114 -16.56 -21.21 -21.32
C GLU A 114 -17.07 -22.47 -20.62
#